data_AF-A0A5B0KKZ3-F1
#
_entry.id   AF-A0A5B0KKZ3-F1
#
_cell.length_a   1.000
_cell.length_b   1.000
_cell.length_c   1.000
_cell.angle_alpha   90.00
_cell.angle_beta   90.00
_cell.angle_gamma   90.00
#
_symmetry.space_group_name_H-M   'P 1'
#
loop_
_entity.id
_entity.type
_entity.pdbx_description
1 polymer ?
#
loop_
_entity_poly.entity_id
_entity_poly.type
_entity_poly.pdbx_seq_one_letter_code
_entity_poly.pdbx_strand_id
1 'polypeptide(L)'
;MVFTVISAMAEFERNLISERTKAGMAAARAKGRRGGRPSKLTDRQLGMAERLLADPAVTGQQVADQFGVHRGTLYRALAEYRRRRELKS
;
A
#
# COMPACT_ATOMS: atom_id res chain seq x y z
N MET A 1 -19.30 -32.20 26.92
CA MET A 1 -18.30 -32.94 26.11
C MET A 1 -18.50 -32.71 24.61
N VAL A 2 -19.70 -32.86 24.06
CA VAL A 2 -19.96 -32.60 22.62
C VAL A 2 -19.65 -31.16 22.20
N PHE A 3 -20.05 -30.17 23.01
CA PHE A 3 -19.74 -28.75 22.76
C PHE A 3 -18.24 -28.48 22.62
N THR A 4 -17.42 -29.07 23.50
CA THR A 4 -15.96 -28.87 23.50
C THR A 4 -15.31 -29.41 22.23
N VAL A 5 -15.75 -30.58 21.74
CA VAL A 5 -15.23 -31.18 20.51
C VAL A 5 -15.60 -30.33 19.30
N ILE A 6 -16.86 -29.87 19.22
CA ILE A 6 -17.33 -29.03 18.12
C ILE A 6 -16.60 -27.67 18.12
N SER A 7 -16.41 -27.07 19.30
CA SER A 7 -15.64 -25.82 19.42
C SER A 7 -14.19 -26.00 18.96
N ALA A 8 -13.52 -27.09 19.37
CA ALA A 8 -12.16 -27.39 18.93
C ALA A 8 -12.07 -27.60 17.42
N MET A 9 -13.05 -28.27 16.81
CA MET A 9 -13.12 -28.43 15.35
C MET A 9 -13.32 -27.09 14.62
N ALA A 10 -14.22 -26.23 15.13
CA ALA A 10 -14.47 -24.92 14.55
C ALA A 10 -13.22 -24.00 14.60
N GLU A 11 -12.45 -24.06 15.69
CA GLU A 11 -11.17 -23.35 15.81
C GLU A 11 -10.12 -23.89 14.84
N PHE A 12 -10.04 -25.22 14.70
CA PHE A 12 -9.13 -25.86 13.76
C PHE A 12 -9.42 -25.45 12.30
N GLU A 13 -10.68 -25.48 11.87
CA GLU A 13 -11.08 -25.05 10.53
C GLU A 13 -10.77 -23.56 10.28
N ARG A 14 -11.03 -22.69 11.27
CA ARG A 14 -10.70 -21.27 11.19
C ARG A 14 -9.19 -21.05 11.00
N ASN A 15 -8.37 -21.79 11.74
CA ASN A 15 -6.91 -21.70 11.63
C ASN A 15 -6.43 -22.16 10.25
N LEU A 16 -6.94 -23.29 9.74
CA LEU A 16 -6.65 -23.77 8.39
C LEU A 16 -7.01 -22.75 7.29
N ILE A 17 -8.18 -22.13 7.37
CA ILE A 17 -8.61 -21.09 6.42
C ILE A 17 -7.67 -19.88 6.48
N SER A 18 -7.29 -19.46 7.68
CA SER A 18 -6.36 -18.34 7.90
C SER A 18 -4.99 -18.63 7.30
N GLU A 19 -4.43 -19.82 7.54
CA GLU A 19 -3.15 -20.25 6.98
C GLU A 19 -3.17 -20.28 5.46
N ARG A 20 -4.21 -20.87 4.87
CA ARG A 20 -4.38 -20.91 3.41
C ARG A 20 -4.47 -19.52 2.80
N THR A 21 -5.18 -18.61 3.47
CA THR A 21 -5.31 -17.21 3.02
C THR A 21 -3.95 -16.49 3.08
N LYS A 22 -3.18 -16.69 4.16
CA LYS A 22 -1.82 -16.12 4.30
C LYS A 22 -0.88 -16.66 3.22
N ALA A 23 -0.90 -17.96 2.98
CA ALA A 23 -0.11 -18.59 1.92
C ALA A 23 -0.47 -18.04 0.53
N GLY A 24 -1.77 -17.89 0.23
CA GLY A 24 -2.24 -17.28 -1.01
C GLY A 24 -1.79 -15.82 -1.17
N MET A 25 -1.87 -15.01 -0.11
CA MET A 25 -1.38 -13.64 -0.12
C MET A 25 0.14 -13.56 -0.31
N ALA A 26 0.90 -14.46 0.30
CA ALA A 26 2.36 -14.53 0.12
C ALA A 26 2.72 -14.86 -1.34
N ALA A 27 2.07 -15.86 -1.93
CA ALA A 27 2.25 -16.21 -3.34
C ALA A 27 1.86 -15.05 -4.28
N ALA A 28 0.77 -14.33 -3.99
CA ALA A 28 0.38 -13.14 -4.74
C ALA A 28 1.41 -12.01 -4.66
N ARG A 29 1.97 -11.77 -3.46
CA ARG A 29 3.05 -10.78 -3.26
C ARG A 29 4.33 -11.17 -4.00
N ALA A 30 4.70 -12.45 -4.00
CA ALA A 30 5.85 -12.95 -4.75
C ALA A 30 5.69 -12.73 -6.27
N LYS A 31 4.45 -12.81 -6.79
CA LYS A 31 4.11 -12.43 -8.18
C LYS A 31 4.03 -10.91 -8.41
N GLY A 32 4.44 -10.09 -7.44
CA GLY A 32 4.47 -8.63 -7.56
C GLY A 32 3.13 -7.92 -7.25
N ARG A 33 2.07 -8.64 -6.85
CA ARG A 33 0.82 -7.97 -6.46
C ARG A 33 1.02 -7.24 -5.15
N ARG A 34 0.83 -5.91 -5.17
CA ARG A 34 0.75 -5.09 -3.97
C ARG A 34 -0.71 -5.07 -3.49
N GLY A 35 -1.01 -5.84 -2.45
CA GLY A 35 -2.32 -5.82 -1.80
C GLY A 35 -2.60 -4.48 -1.12
N GLY A 36 -3.82 -4.30 -0.62
CA GLY A 36 -4.26 -3.07 0.05
C GLY A 36 -4.91 -2.05 -0.89
N ARG A 37 -5.15 -0.83 -0.38
CA ARG A 37 -5.80 0.25 -1.13
C ARG A 37 -4.86 0.77 -2.22
N PRO A 38 -5.30 0.93 -3.47
CA PRO A 38 -4.46 1.49 -4.52
C PRO A 38 -4.04 2.93 -4.20
N SER A 39 -2.83 3.29 -4.62
CA SER A 39 -2.34 4.67 -4.54
C SER A 39 -3.26 5.59 -5.36
N LYS A 40 -3.55 6.77 -4.81
CA LYS A 40 -4.30 7.83 -5.52
C LYS A 40 -3.45 8.54 -6.58
N LEU A 41 -2.11 8.47 -6.45
CA LEU A 41 -1.16 9.08 -7.37
C LEU A 41 -0.41 8.00 -8.14
N THR A 42 -0.27 8.21 -9.45
CA THR A 42 0.54 7.38 -10.36
C THR A 42 2.01 7.78 -10.28
N ASP A 43 2.92 6.89 -10.70
CA ASP A 43 4.37 7.18 -10.72
C ASP A 43 4.71 8.40 -11.59
N ARG A 44 3.98 8.61 -12.70
CA ARG A 44 4.12 9.82 -13.55
C ARG A 44 3.75 11.09 -12.80
N GLN A 45 2.62 11.08 -12.08
CA GLN A 45 2.20 12.22 -11.26
C GLN A 45 3.18 12.49 -10.12
N LEU A 46 3.77 11.44 -9.53
CA LEU A 46 4.79 11.60 -8.49
C LEU A 46 6.09 12.21 -9.04
N GLY A 47 6.52 11.82 -10.24
CA GLY A 47 7.63 12.48 -10.93
C GLY A 47 7.34 13.95 -11.27
N MET A 48 6.11 14.27 -11.68
CA MET A 48 5.70 15.66 -11.93
C MET A 48 5.65 16.47 -10.64
N ALA A 49 5.08 15.92 -9.57
CA ALA A 49 5.04 16.55 -8.25
C ALA A 49 6.44 16.81 -7.69
N GLU A 50 7.39 15.89 -7.88
CA GLU A 50 8.78 16.08 -7.45
C GLU A 50 9.46 17.25 -8.18
N ARG A 51 9.18 17.42 -9.49
CA ARG A 51 9.67 18.56 -10.27
C ARG A 51 9.03 19.88 -9.86
N LEU A 52 7.72 19.88 -9.61
CA LEU A 52 6.99 21.07 -9.15
C LEU A 52 7.49 21.53 -7.77
N LEU A 53 7.80 20.58 -6.87
CA LEU A 53 8.36 20.88 -5.55
C LEU A 53 9.83 21.33 -5.59
N ALA A 54 10.53 21.21 -6.73
CA ALA A 54 11.88 21.72 -6.88
C ALA A 54 11.90 23.24 -7.12
N ASP A 55 10.77 23.81 -7.55
CA ASP A 55 10.61 25.25 -7.70
C ASP A 55 10.37 25.89 -6.33
N PRO A 56 11.23 26.81 -5.85
CA PRO A 56 11.05 27.50 -4.58
C PRO A 56 9.76 28.33 -4.47
N ALA A 57 9.15 28.70 -5.61
CA ALA A 57 7.92 29.48 -5.63
C ALA A 57 6.66 28.64 -5.39
N VAL A 58 6.75 27.32 -5.48
CA VAL A 58 5.59 26.42 -5.39
C VAL A 58 5.54 25.74 -4.02
N THR A 59 4.42 25.92 -3.32
CA THR A 59 4.20 25.26 -2.02
C THR A 59 3.69 23.84 -2.18
N GLY A 60 4.04 22.97 -1.23
CA GLY A 60 3.52 21.59 -1.23
C GLY A 60 2.00 21.48 -1.05
N GLN A 61 1.33 22.53 -0.59
CA GLN A 61 -0.14 22.58 -0.55
C GLN A 61 -0.71 22.77 -1.95
N GLN A 62 -0.21 23.74 -2.73
CA GLN A 62 -0.63 23.97 -4.11
C GLN A 62 -0.45 22.73 -4.99
N VAL A 63 0.67 22.01 -4.82
CA VAL A 63 0.92 20.75 -5.54
C VAL A 63 -0.11 19.69 -5.15
N ALA A 64 -0.44 19.57 -3.87
CA ALA A 64 -1.40 18.59 -3.39
C ALA A 64 -2.82 18.87 -3.92
N ASP A 65 -3.21 20.15 -3.93
CA ASP A 65 -4.49 20.62 -4.45
C ASP A 65 -4.61 20.36 -5.95
N GLN A 66 -3.54 20.58 -6.73
CA GLN A 66 -3.49 20.27 -8.16
C GLN A 66 -3.77 18.78 -8.47
N PHE A 67 -3.34 17.88 -7.58
CA PHE A 67 -3.59 16.45 -7.74
C PHE A 67 -4.84 15.96 -6.97
N GLY A 68 -5.60 16.86 -6.34
CA GLY A 68 -6.81 16.52 -5.59
C GLY A 68 -6.56 15.59 -4.40
N VAL A 69 -5.39 15.71 -3.75
CA VAL A 69 -5.03 14.91 -2.58
C VAL A 69 -4.66 15.80 -1.40
N HIS A 70 -4.80 15.27 -0.19
CA HIS A 70 -4.30 15.96 1.00
C HIS A 70 -2.77 16.05 0.96
N ARG A 71 -2.18 17.15 1.45
CA ARG A 71 -0.73 17.37 1.54
C ARG A 71 0.03 16.19 2.16
N GLY A 72 -0.49 15.62 3.24
CA GLY A 72 0.11 14.43 3.88
C GLY A 72 0.12 13.18 2.98
N THR A 73 -0.87 13.03 2.10
CA THR A 73 -0.92 11.93 1.11
C THR A 73 0.13 12.13 0.04
N LEU A 74 0.35 13.37 -0.42
CA LEU A 74 1.40 13.72 -1.38
C LEU A 74 2.78 13.33 -0.85
N TYR A 75 3.15 13.81 0.35
CA TYR A 75 4.47 13.50 0.92
C TYR A 75 4.68 12.01 1.21
N ARG A 76 3.65 11.32 1.71
CA ARG A 76 3.73 9.87 1.93
C ARG A 76 3.98 9.11 0.63
N ALA A 77 3.26 9.48 -0.43
CA ALA A 77 3.41 8.86 -1.74
C ALA A 77 4.78 9.18 -2.37
N LEU A 78 5.29 10.40 -2.22
CA LEU A 78 6.64 10.79 -2.68
C LEU A 78 7.75 10.03 -1.94
N ALA A 79 7.63 9.88 -0.61
CA ALA A 79 8.59 9.12 0.18
C ALA A 79 8.60 7.62 -0.19
N GLU A 80 7.44 7.04 -0.48
CA GLU A 80 7.35 5.67 -1.02
C GLU A 80 7.95 5.60 -2.42
N TYR A 81 7.63 6.54 -3.31
CA TYR A 81 8.15 6.60 -4.67
C TYR A 81 9.68 6.67 -4.72
N ARG A 82 10.31 7.52 -3.89
CA ARG A 82 11.77 7.62 -3.78
C ARG A 82 12.40 6.30 -3.33
N ARG A 83 11.90 5.70 -2.25
CA ARG A 83 12.37 4.38 -1.77
C ARG A 83 12.28 3.29 -2.85
N ARG A 84 11.20 3.29 -3.64
CA ARG A 84 11.03 2.32 -4.75
C ARG A 84 11.98 2.55 -5.92
N ARG A 85 12.37 3.80 -6.16
CA ARG A 85 13.32 4.17 -7.20
C ARG A 85 14.75 3.78 -6.81
N GLU A 86 15.11 3.98 -5.55
CA GLU A 86 16.41 3.59 -4.98
C GLU A 86 16.62 2.07 -4.98
N LEU A 87 15.61 1.28 -4.63
CA LEU A 87 15.68 -0.19 -4.63
C LEU A 87 15.78 -0.84 -6.03
N LYS A 88 15.58 -0.06 -7.10
CA LYS A 88 15.65 -0.52 -8.49
C LYS A 88 16.93 -0.07 -9.21
N SER A 89 17.75 0.77 -8.56
CA SER A 89 19.09 1.15 -9.02
C SER A 89 20.12 0.14 -8.53
#